data_AF-A0A2S7EQ75-F1
#
_entry.id   AF-A0A2S7EQ75-F1
#
_cell.length_a   1.000
_cell.length_b   1.000
_cell.length_c   1.000
_cell.angle_alpha   90.00
_cell.angle_beta   90.00
_cell.angle_gamma   90.00
#
_symmetry.space_group_name_H-M   'P 1'
#
loop_
_entity.id
_entity.type
_entity.pdbx_description
1 polymer ?
#
loop_
_entity_poly.entity_id
_entity_poly.type
_entity_poly.pdbx_seq_one_letter_code
_entity_poly.pdbx_strand_id
1 'polypeptide(L)'
;MTDGMELCVAVAVGGESQTKGKGKARVFHVMPENRMAQWEIKDYIQKLKKDGYTAKVAIHGGDNTSDASMKKIMAINTVLQQLSVPVEFSAVGDGCKANGNGPLGAVVEEDGSVRFVTKLVT
;
A
#
# COMPACT_ATOMS: atom_id res chain seq x y z
N MET A 1 10.31 -2.15 1.72
CA MET A 1 10.14 -2.21 0.26
C MET A 1 9.81 -3.65 -0.13
N THR A 2 9.15 -3.85 -1.25
CA THR A 2 8.88 -5.16 -1.85
C THR A 2 8.96 -5.06 -3.37
N ASP A 3 9.21 -6.18 -4.06
CA ASP A 3 9.29 -6.28 -5.52
C ASP A 3 8.73 -7.62 -6.00
N GLY A 4 8.54 -7.79 -7.32
CA GLY A 4 7.99 -9.00 -7.94
C GLY A 4 6.48 -9.12 -7.76
N MET A 5 5.74 -8.05 -8.05
CA MET A 5 4.30 -7.94 -7.80
C MET A 5 3.42 -8.48 -8.94
N GLU A 6 3.78 -9.63 -9.50
CA GLU A 6 3.03 -10.27 -10.60
C GLU A 6 1.60 -10.64 -10.17
N LEU A 7 1.44 -11.77 -9.48
CA LEU A 7 0.13 -12.18 -8.93
C LEU A 7 -0.15 -11.52 -7.57
N CYS A 8 0.89 -11.06 -6.88
CA CYS A 8 0.83 -10.46 -5.57
C CYS A 8 0.48 -8.96 -5.64
N VAL A 9 -0.04 -8.43 -4.54
CA VAL A 9 -0.38 -7.01 -4.41
C VAL A 9 0.46 -6.39 -3.31
N ALA A 10 1.23 -5.36 -3.63
CA ALA A 10 1.90 -4.53 -2.63
C ALA A 10 0.96 -3.43 -2.14
N VAL A 11 0.93 -3.22 -0.82
CA VAL A 11 0.24 -2.10 -0.18
C VAL A 11 1.22 -1.38 0.73
N ALA A 12 1.60 -0.16 0.37
CA ALA A 12 2.39 0.71 1.22
C ALA A 12 1.45 1.63 2.01
N VAL A 13 1.53 1.58 3.34
CA VAL A 13 0.76 2.44 4.24
C VAL A 13 1.73 3.42 4.91
N GLY A 14 1.47 4.71 4.75
CA GLY A 14 2.16 5.80 5.41
C GLY A 14 1.25 6.45 6.46
N GLY A 15 1.85 6.94 7.55
CA GLY A 15 1.19 7.74 8.56
C GLY A 15 2.06 8.93 8.93
N GLU A 16 1.49 10.13 8.88
CA GLU A 16 2.19 11.38 9.17
C GLU A 16 1.56 12.06 10.39
N SER A 17 2.37 12.57 11.31
CA SER A 17 1.89 13.30 12.49
C SER A 17 2.66 14.60 12.65
N GLN A 18 2.05 15.70 12.22
CA GLN A 18 2.63 17.05 12.33
C GLN A 18 2.92 17.44 13.78
N THR A 19 2.02 17.09 14.70
CA THR A 19 2.19 17.39 16.14
C THR A 19 3.38 16.65 16.76
N LYS A 20 3.75 15.49 16.21
CA LYS A 20 4.88 14.68 16.69
C LYS A 20 6.17 14.93 15.91
N GLY A 21 6.09 15.58 14.74
CA GLY A 21 7.19 15.65 13.77
C GLY A 21 7.70 14.25 13.39
N LYS A 22 6.79 13.27 13.24
CA LYS A 22 7.14 11.85 13.02
C LYS A 22 6.28 11.22 11.95
N GLY A 23 6.93 10.38 11.14
CA GLY A 23 6.28 9.49 10.19
C GLY A 23 6.39 8.03 10.61
N LYS A 24 5.47 7.22 10.10
CA LYS A 24 5.50 5.76 10.17
C LYS A 24 5.17 5.21 8.79
N ALA A 25 5.84 4.14 8.39
CA ALA A 25 5.49 3.44 7.16
C ALA A 25 5.55 1.92 7.36
N ARG A 26 4.70 1.20 6.62
CA ARG A 26 4.74 -0.25 6.50
C ARG A 26 4.36 -0.65 5.09
N VAL A 27 5.07 -1.62 4.53
CA VAL A 27 4.76 -2.21 3.22
C VAL A 27 4.31 -3.65 3.45
N PHE A 28 3.17 -4.01 2.88
CA PHE A 28 2.60 -5.35 2.89
C PHE A 28 2.79 -5.96 1.51
N HIS A 29 3.45 -7.12 1.44
CA HIS A 29 3.46 -7.98 0.24
C HIS A 29 2.33 -8.99 0.40
N VAL A 30 1.26 -8.85 -0.38
CA VAL A 30 0.04 -9.64 -0.20
C VAL A 30 -0.08 -10.71 -1.27
N MET A 31 -0.01 -11.97 -0.84
CA MET A 31 -0.34 -13.13 -1.67
C MET A 31 -1.85 -13.17 -1.96
N PRO A 32 -2.28 -13.52 -3.19
CA PRO A 32 -3.70 -13.50 -3.56
C PRO A 32 -4.56 -14.45 -2.71
N GLU A 33 -4.01 -15.56 -2.24
CA GLU A 33 -4.70 -16.56 -1.41
C GLU A 33 -4.89 -16.11 0.05
N ASN A 34 -4.14 -15.11 0.53
CA ASN A 34 -4.19 -14.69 1.92
C ASN A 34 -5.51 -13.95 2.22
N ARG A 35 -6.50 -14.68 2.75
CA ARG A 35 -7.82 -14.15 3.09
C ARG A 35 -7.84 -13.13 4.22
N MET A 36 -6.76 -13.00 5.00
CA MET A 36 -6.70 -12.10 6.16
C MET A 36 -6.03 -10.76 5.86
N ALA A 37 -5.27 -10.67 4.77
CA ALA A 37 -4.41 -9.51 4.49
C ALA A 37 -5.14 -8.16 4.50
N GLN A 38 -6.34 -8.07 3.92
CA GLN A 38 -7.10 -6.81 3.91
C GLN A 38 -7.52 -6.38 5.32
N TRP A 39 -7.74 -7.32 6.24
CA TRP A 39 -8.08 -7.01 7.63
C TRP A 39 -6.84 -6.58 8.41
N GLU A 40 -5.68 -7.18 8.19
CA GLU A 40 -4.44 -6.71 8.80
C GLU A 40 -4.05 -5.30 8.34
N ILE A 41 -4.26 -4.99 7.05
CA ILE A 41 -4.08 -3.64 6.51
C ILE A 41 -5.06 -2.68 7.19
N LYS A 42 -6.34 -3.07 7.32
CA LYS A 42 -7.37 -2.29 8.02
C LYS A 42 -6.93 -1.95 9.44
N ASP A 43 -6.53 -2.96 10.21
CA ASP A 43 -6.16 -2.84 11.61
C ASP A 43 -4.94 -1.94 11.78
N TYR A 44 -3.95 -2.05 10.88
CA TYR A 44 -2.79 -1.17 10.89
C TYR A 44 -3.15 0.29 10.63
N ILE A 45 -4.01 0.57 9.64
CA ILE A 45 -4.48 1.94 9.34
C ILE A 45 -5.27 2.49 10.53
N GLN A 46 -6.18 1.71 11.11
CA GLN A 46 -6.96 2.14 12.27
C GLN A 46 -6.07 2.42 13.48
N LYS A 47 -5.05 1.59 13.71
CA LYS A 47 -4.05 1.84 14.76
C LYS A 47 -3.28 3.13 14.50
N LEU A 48 -2.83 3.40 13.27
CA LEU A 48 -2.18 4.66 12.93
C LEU A 48 -3.07 5.86 13.22
N LYS A 49 -4.33 5.81 12.78
CA LYS A 49 -5.32 6.88 13.05
C LYS A 49 -5.54 7.08 14.54
N LYS A 50 -5.69 5.99 15.32
CA LYS A 50 -5.83 6.02 16.78
C LYS A 50 -4.61 6.64 17.47
N ASP A 51 -3.42 6.37 16.94
CA ASP A 51 -2.16 6.95 17.43
C ASP A 51 -1.97 8.43 17.03
N GLY A 52 -2.94 9.06 16.35
CA GLY A 52 -2.87 10.46 15.95
C GLY A 52 -2.06 10.72 14.69
N TYR A 53 -1.99 9.75 13.77
CA TYR A 53 -1.38 9.90 12.45
C TYR A 53 -2.46 10.05 11.37
N THR A 54 -2.22 10.94 10.41
CA THR A 54 -2.97 10.99 9.15
C THR A 54 -2.44 9.91 8.23
N ALA A 55 -3.26 8.92 7.92
CA ALA A 55 -2.87 7.78 7.09
C ALA A 55 -3.06 8.08 5.59
N LYS A 56 -2.18 7.51 4.76
CA LYS A 56 -2.24 7.51 3.30
C LYS A 56 -1.67 6.20 2.74
N VAL A 57 -2.04 5.83 1.53
CA VAL A 57 -1.70 4.51 0.97
C VAL A 57 -1.24 4.61 -0.49
N ALA A 58 -0.36 3.71 -0.91
CA ALA A 58 -0.12 3.40 -2.31
C ALA A 58 -0.29 1.88 -2.55
N ILE A 59 -0.80 1.52 -3.73
CA ILE A 59 -1.03 0.14 -4.12
C ILE A 59 -0.40 -0.15 -5.48
N HIS A 60 0.32 -1.26 -5.58
CA HIS A 60 1.00 -1.69 -6.80
C HIS A 60 0.90 -3.21 -6.95
N GLY A 61 0.83 -3.71 -8.18
CA GLY A 61 0.87 -5.16 -8.42
C GLY A 61 -0.41 -5.80 -8.93
N GLY A 62 -0.38 -7.11 -8.98
CA GLY A 62 -1.47 -7.94 -9.42
C GLY A 62 -1.56 -8.02 -10.93
N ASP A 63 -2.13 -9.13 -11.36
CA ASP A 63 -2.34 -9.47 -12.76
C ASP A 63 -3.84 -9.47 -13.07
N ASN A 64 -4.22 -8.80 -14.15
CA ASN A 64 -5.60 -8.70 -14.62
C ASN A 64 -6.10 -10.02 -15.23
N THR A 65 -5.19 -10.92 -15.64
CA THR A 65 -5.55 -12.25 -16.14
C THR A 65 -5.77 -13.28 -15.03
N SER A 66 -5.58 -12.90 -13.76
CA SER A 66 -5.76 -13.77 -12.60
C SER A 66 -6.95 -13.34 -11.73
N ASP A 67 -7.96 -14.21 -11.67
CA ASP A 67 -9.13 -14.04 -10.81
C ASP A 67 -8.76 -13.84 -9.33
N ALA A 68 -7.76 -14.57 -8.85
CA ALA A 68 -7.34 -14.53 -7.46
C ALA A 68 -6.69 -13.17 -7.13
N SER A 69 -5.84 -12.68 -8.04
CA SER A 69 -5.24 -11.34 -7.97
C SER A 69 -6.32 -10.25 -7.95
N MET A 70 -7.26 -10.29 -8.91
CA MET A 70 -8.31 -9.27 -9.00
C MET A 70 -9.24 -9.28 -7.78
N LYS A 71 -9.60 -10.46 -7.26
CA LYS A 71 -10.35 -10.58 -6.01
C LYS A 71 -9.59 -9.98 -4.84
N LYS A 72 -8.26 -10.14 -4.78
CA LYS A 72 -7.44 -9.53 -3.73
C LYS A 72 -7.39 -8.01 -3.84
N ILE A 73 -7.18 -7.48 -5.04
CA ILE A 73 -7.21 -6.03 -5.32
C ILE A 73 -8.54 -5.42 -4.87
N MET A 74 -9.66 -6.04 -5.25
CA MET A 74 -11.00 -5.57 -4.86
C MET A 74 -11.18 -5.57 -3.34
N ALA A 75 -10.81 -6.66 -2.65
CA ALA A 75 -10.94 -6.76 -1.20
C ALA A 75 -10.13 -5.69 -0.46
N ILE A 76 -8.90 -5.39 -0.92
CA ILE A 76 -8.07 -4.33 -0.36
C ILE A 76 -8.73 -2.97 -0.61
N ASN A 77 -9.14 -2.68 -1.85
CA ASN A 77 -9.77 -1.41 -2.20
C ASN A 77 -11.06 -1.15 -1.40
N THR A 78 -11.89 -2.17 -1.18
CA THR A 78 -13.08 -2.06 -0.33
C THR A 78 -12.73 -1.60 1.08
N VAL A 79 -11.69 -2.16 1.70
CA VAL A 79 -11.23 -1.74 3.03
C VAL A 79 -10.72 -0.29 3.02
N LEU A 80 -9.92 0.08 2.02
CA LEU A 80 -9.40 1.45 1.91
C LEU A 80 -10.52 2.48 1.75
N GLN A 81 -11.52 2.17 0.93
CA GLN A 81 -12.73 3.00 0.75
C GLN A 81 -13.54 3.10 2.05
N GLN A 82 -13.78 1.98 2.75
CA GLN A 82 -14.48 1.98 4.04
C GLN A 82 -13.79 2.83 5.10
N LEU A 83 -12.46 2.91 5.07
CA LEU A 83 -11.68 3.72 5.98
C LEU A 83 -11.51 5.17 5.51
N SER A 84 -12.01 5.53 4.33
CA SER A 84 -11.79 6.82 3.67
C SER A 84 -10.32 7.26 3.74
N VAL A 85 -9.40 6.32 3.47
CA VAL A 85 -7.96 6.62 3.46
C VAL A 85 -7.56 7.08 2.05
N PRO A 86 -6.85 8.21 1.91
CA PRO A 86 -6.37 8.65 0.60
C PRO A 86 -5.39 7.63 0.01
N VAL A 87 -5.62 7.30 -1.27
CA VAL A 87 -4.71 6.48 -2.08
C VAL A 87 -3.93 7.43 -2.97
N GLU A 88 -2.64 7.63 -2.71
CA GLU A 88 -1.80 8.55 -3.48
C GLU A 88 -1.60 8.09 -4.92
N PHE A 89 -1.42 6.78 -5.11
CA PHE A 89 -1.49 6.17 -6.44
C PHE A 89 -1.93 4.71 -6.35
N SER A 90 -2.49 4.24 -7.47
CA SER A 90 -2.90 2.86 -7.67
C SER A 90 -2.42 2.40 -9.03
N ALA A 91 -1.51 1.43 -9.04
CA ALA A 91 -0.93 0.84 -10.22
C ALA A 91 -1.10 -0.69 -10.17
N VAL A 92 -2.34 -1.14 -10.36
CA VAL A 92 -2.75 -2.54 -10.20
C VAL A 92 -3.21 -3.17 -11.51
N GLY A 93 -3.12 -4.50 -11.63
CA GLY A 93 -3.50 -5.22 -12.85
C GLY A 93 -2.66 -4.75 -14.05
N ASP A 94 -3.31 -4.33 -15.14
CA ASP A 94 -2.61 -3.76 -16.29
C ASP A 94 -1.80 -2.49 -15.96
N GLY A 95 -2.27 -1.72 -14.97
CA GLY A 95 -1.54 -0.54 -14.48
C GLY A 95 -0.19 -0.89 -13.85
N CYS A 96 -0.01 -2.13 -13.38
CA CYS A 96 1.28 -2.62 -12.88
C CYS A 96 2.27 -2.84 -14.03
N LYS A 97 1.83 -3.51 -15.11
CA LYS A 97 2.64 -3.81 -16.31
C LYS A 97 3.15 -2.52 -16.96
N ALA A 98 2.30 -1.50 -17.05
CA ALA A 98 2.68 -0.18 -17.58
C ALA A 98 3.77 0.53 -16.75
N ASN A 99 3.90 0.19 -15.46
CA ASN A 99 4.93 0.73 -14.56
C ASN A 99 6.15 -0.20 -14.41
N GLY A 100 6.28 -1.20 -15.29
CA GLY A 100 7.44 -2.11 -15.35
C GLY A 100 7.45 -3.20 -14.28
N ASN A 101 6.33 -3.42 -13.57
CA ASN A 101 6.25 -4.35 -12.42
C ASN A 101 7.35 -4.08 -11.37
N GLY A 102 7.66 -2.79 -11.17
CA GLY A 102 8.76 -2.37 -10.31
C GLY A 102 8.45 -2.50 -8.81
N PRO A 103 9.43 -2.16 -7.96
CA PRO A 103 9.25 -2.26 -6.52
C PRO A 103 8.18 -1.31 -6.00
N LEU A 104 7.57 -1.62 -4.85
CA LEU A 104 6.85 -0.65 -4.03
C LEU A 104 7.57 -0.46 -2.69
N GLY A 105 7.89 0.79 -2.38
CA GLY A 105 8.49 1.19 -1.13
C GLY A 105 7.81 2.40 -0.49
N ALA A 106 8.22 2.68 0.73
CA ALA A 106 7.84 3.87 1.48
C ALA A 106 9.09 4.36 2.23
N VAL A 107 9.32 5.67 2.22
CA VAL A 107 10.39 6.37 2.93
C VAL A 107 9.74 7.28 3.95
N VAL A 108 10.23 7.27 5.19
CA VAL A 108 9.91 8.29 6.18
C VAL A 108 11.03 9.32 6.13
N GLU A 109 10.70 10.54 5.74
CA GLU A 109 11.65 11.65 5.63
C GLU A 109 11.94 12.23 7.03
N GLU A 110 12.98 13.06 7.13
CA GLU A 110 13.41 13.65 8.41
C GLU A 110 12.36 14.57 9.05
N ASP A 111 11.53 15.22 8.23
CA ASP A 111 10.41 16.06 8.69
C ASP A 111 9.17 15.24 9.14
N GLY A 112 9.26 13.91 9.07
CA GLY A 112 8.18 13.00 9.41
C GLY A 112 7.13 12.81 8.31
N SER A 113 7.31 13.40 7.12
CA SER A 113 6.51 13.08 5.95
C SER A 113 6.83 11.67 5.45
N VAL A 114 5.90 11.07 4.70
CA VAL A 114 6.07 9.76 4.09
C VAL A 114 5.97 9.88 2.58
N ARG A 115 6.93 9.31 1.86
CA ARG A 115 6.92 9.27 0.40
C ARG A 115 6.91 7.84 -0.10
N PHE A 116 6.01 7.53 -1.03
CA PHE A 116 6.00 6.23 -1.70
C PHE A 116 6.93 6.24 -2.91
N VAL A 117 7.60 5.12 -3.13
CA VAL A 117 8.60 4.98 -4.21
C VAL A 117 8.31 3.74 -5.05
N THR A 118 8.40 3.89 -6.36
CA THR A 118 8.20 2.82 -7.34
C THR A 118 9.47 2.45 -8.12
N LYS A 119 10.59 3.10 -7.80
CA LYS A 119 11.88 2.92 -8.46
C LYS A 119 12.99 2.96 -7.43
N LEU A 120 13.97 2.06 -7.58
CA LEU A 120 15.26 2.16 -6.93
C LEU A 120 16.19 2.90 -7.90
N VAL A 121 16.64 4.09 -7.50
CA VAL A 121 17.69 4.80 -8.22
C VAL A 121 19.02 4.24 -7.72
N THR A 122 19.86 3.78 -8.65
CA THR A 122 21.28 3.49 -8.41
C THR A 122 22.10 4.68 -8.89
#